data_AF-A0A961QVM2-F1
#
_entry.id   AF-A0A961QVM2-F1
#
_cell.length_a   1.000
_cell.length_b   1.000
_cell.length_c   1.000
_cell.angle_alpha   90.00
_cell.angle_beta   90.00
_cell.angle_gamma   90.00
#
_symmetry.space_group_name_H-M   'P 1'
#
loop_
_entity.id
_entity.type
_entity.pdbx_description
1 polymer ?
#
loop_
_entity_poly.entity_id
_entity_poly.type
_entity_poly.pdbx_seq_one_letter_code
_entity_poly.pdbx_strand_id
1 'polypeptide(L)'
;MAHAKNHDYHILPPSWHPFTAAAGVFVMLFGAVLWFSPAVSNNTPWVFAIGLVTVLYTMFAWWADVVDESQHGDHTPVVRIGLRYGVVLFIMSEVMFFLAWF
;
A
#
# COMPACT_ATOMS: atom_id res chain seq x y z
N MET A 1 -7.27 -23.31 6.15
CA MET A 1 -8.70 -23.46 5.79
C MET A 1 -9.52 -23.58 7.07
N ALA A 2 -10.49 -22.70 7.30
CA ALA A 2 -11.38 -22.83 8.46
C ALA A 2 -12.18 -24.15 8.34
N HIS A 3 -12.16 -24.96 9.39
CA HIS A 3 -12.64 -26.35 9.39
C HIS A 3 -14.16 -26.51 9.11
N ALA A 4 -14.94 -25.43 9.16
CA ALA A 4 -16.29 -25.34 8.58
C ALA A 4 -16.58 -23.86 8.26
N LYS A 5 -16.51 -23.47 6.99
CA LYS A 5 -16.83 -22.11 6.52
C LYS A 5 -18.34 -21.98 6.32
N ASN A 6 -18.97 -21.02 7.00
CA ASN A 6 -20.39 -20.67 6.85
C ASN A 6 -20.62 -19.23 6.35
N HIS A 7 -19.57 -18.55 5.88
CA HIS A 7 -19.60 -17.18 5.39
C HIS A 7 -18.78 -17.02 4.11
N ASP A 8 -19.10 -16.05 3.26
CA ASP A 8 -18.41 -15.82 1.98
C ASP A 8 -17.31 -14.75 2.02
N TYR A 9 -16.99 -14.23 3.20
CA TYR A 9 -15.88 -13.28 3.38
C TYR A 9 -14.50 -13.94 3.17
N HIS A 10 -13.58 -13.17 2.59
CA HIS A 10 -12.18 -13.56 2.37
C HIS A 10 -11.38 -13.39 3.67
N ILE A 11 -10.72 -14.45 4.12
CA ILE A 11 -9.80 -14.45 5.27
C ILE A 11 -8.39 -14.57 4.72
N LEU A 12 -7.61 -13.51 4.86
CA LEU A 12 -6.25 -13.49 4.32
C LEU A 12 -5.26 -14.26 5.22
N PRO A 13 -4.27 -14.95 4.62
CA PRO A 13 -3.12 -15.45 5.36
C PRO A 13 -2.22 -14.28 5.83
N PRO A 14 -1.30 -14.52 6.77
CA PRO A 14 -0.32 -13.52 7.17
C PRO A 14 0.54 -13.08 5.98
N SER A 15 0.73 -11.76 5.83
CA SER A 15 1.58 -11.17 4.79
C SER A 15 2.64 -10.24 5.39
N TRP A 16 3.81 -10.17 4.74
CA TRP A 16 4.92 -9.32 5.17
C TRP A 16 4.87 -7.91 4.57
N HIS A 17 4.08 -7.72 3.50
CA HIS A 17 3.98 -6.45 2.76
C HIS A 17 3.67 -5.23 3.62
N PRO A 18 2.74 -5.27 4.61
CA PRO A 18 2.47 -4.10 5.44
C PRO A 18 3.71 -3.62 6.21
N PHE A 19 4.53 -4.56 6.70
CA PHE A 19 5.74 -4.24 7.43
C PHE A 19 6.82 -3.65 6.52
N THR A 20 7.04 -4.25 5.35
CA THR A 20 8.04 -3.75 4.39
C THR A 20 7.66 -2.38 3.82
N ALA A 21 6.37 -2.13 3.58
CA ALA A 21 5.86 -0.82 3.19
C ALA A 21 6.14 0.24 4.26
N ALA A 22 5.83 -0.04 5.53
CA ALA A 22 6.06 0.90 6.63
C ALA A 22 7.55 1.26 6.79
N ALA A 23 8.43 0.26 6.75
CA ALA A 23 9.88 0.48 6.79
C ALA A 23 10.38 1.26 5.56
N GLY A 24 9.89 0.93 4.37
CA GLY A 24 10.24 1.61 3.12
C GLY A 24 9.83 3.09 3.13
N VAL A 25 8.61 3.40 3.55
CA VAL A 25 8.11 4.78 3.66
C VAL A 25 8.89 5.57 4.71
N PHE A 26 9.23 4.96 5.85
CA PHE A 26 10.09 5.61 6.86
C PHE A 26 11.45 6.01 6.26
N VAL A 27 12.14 5.07 5.60
CA VAL A 27 13.44 5.33 4.96
C VAL A 27 13.30 6.38 3.84
N MET A 28 12.23 6.31 3.04
CA MET A 28 11.97 7.25 1.96
C MET A 28 11.79 8.68 2.50
N LEU A 29 10.91 8.89 3.47
CA LEU A 29 10.64 10.23 4.00
C LEU A 29 11.81 10.76 4.84
N PHE A 30 12.50 9.91 5.59
CA PHE A 30 13.73 10.29 6.28
C PHE A 30 14.82 10.70 5.27
N GLY A 31 14.98 9.93 4.20
CA GLY A 31 15.87 10.27 3.08
C GLY A 31 15.49 11.56 2.37
N ALA A 32 14.19 11.86 2.22
CA ALA A 32 13.73 13.13 1.65
C ALA A 32 14.12 14.31 2.54
N VAL A 33 13.97 14.20 3.87
CA VAL A 33 14.43 15.22 4.82
C VAL A 33 15.94 15.44 4.69
N LEU A 34 16.72 14.35 4.65
CA LEU A 34 18.17 14.43 4.48
C LEU A 34 18.61 15.00 3.12
N TRP A 35 17.78 14.87 2.08
CA TRP A 35 18.06 15.34 0.73
C TRP A 35 17.53 16.75 0.43
N PHE A 36 16.61 17.29 1.21
CA PHE A 36 16.14 18.68 1.02
C PHE A 36 16.64 19.63 2.10
N SER A 37 17.19 19.12 3.20
CA SER A 37 17.66 19.95 4.30
C SER A 37 18.94 20.73 3.94
N PRO A 38 18.93 22.07 4.01
CA PRO A 38 20.13 22.87 3.79
C PRO A 38 21.16 22.72 4.92
N ALA A 39 20.78 22.11 6.05
CA ALA A 39 21.67 21.88 7.18
C ALA A 39 22.61 20.67 7.01
N VAL A 40 22.38 19.83 6.00
CA VAL A 40 23.19 18.64 5.71
C VAL A 40 24.14 18.95 4.57
N SER A 41 25.46 18.90 4.83
CA SER A 41 26.47 19.22 3.81
C SER A 41 26.55 18.18 2.68
N ASN A 42 26.19 16.92 2.95
CA ASN A 42 26.20 15.81 1.99
C ASN A 42 24.78 15.42 1.56
N ASN A 43 24.07 16.41 1.03
CA ASN A 43 22.67 16.38 0.62
C ASN A 43 22.43 15.49 -0.62
N THR A 44 22.55 14.16 -0.46
CA THR A 44 22.49 13.19 -1.57
C THR A 44 21.15 12.43 -1.60
N PRO A 45 20.64 12.08 -2.80
CA PRO A 45 19.32 11.47 -2.94
C PRO A 45 19.27 9.97 -2.62
N TRP A 46 20.40 9.34 -2.29
CA TRP A 46 20.51 7.88 -2.27
C TRP A 46 19.60 7.20 -1.22
N VAL A 47 19.49 7.78 -0.02
CA VAL A 47 18.62 7.25 1.03
C VAL A 47 17.15 7.32 0.61
N PHE A 48 16.75 8.44 0.01
CA PHE A 48 15.41 8.60 -0.57
C PHE A 48 15.15 7.57 -1.67
N ALA A 49 16.10 7.42 -2.61
CA ALA A 49 15.97 6.50 -3.75
C ALA A 49 15.82 5.03 -3.30
N ILE A 50 16.57 4.60 -2.28
CA ILE A 50 16.44 3.25 -1.70
C ILE A 50 15.04 3.06 -1.09
N GLY A 51 14.57 4.04 -0.32
CA GLY A 51 13.21 4.01 0.25
C GLY A 51 12.13 3.96 -0.83
N LEU A 52 12.26 4.78 -1.87
CA LEU A 52 11.32 4.83 -2.99
C LEU A 52 11.27 3.50 -3.75
N VAL A 53 12.41 2.90 -4.08
CA VAL A 53 12.47 1.59 -4.74
C VAL A 53 11.84 0.51 -3.86
N THR A 54 12.09 0.55 -2.55
CA THR A 54 11.47 -0.38 -1.60
C THR A 54 9.95 -0.26 -1.59
N VAL A 55 9.41 0.95 -1.54
CA VAL A 55 7.96 1.20 -1.59
C VAL A 55 7.35 0.71 -2.91
N LEU A 56 7.97 1.06 -4.04
CA LEU A 56 7.50 0.64 -5.37
C LEU A 56 7.51 -0.89 -5.51
N TYR A 57 8.55 -1.55 -5.01
CA TYR A 57 8.62 -3.01 -4.99
C TYR A 57 7.50 -3.61 -4.13
N THR A 58 7.28 -3.10 -2.92
CA THR A 58 6.20 -3.60 -2.06
C THR A 58 4.82 -3.38 -2.68
N MET A 59 4.58 -2.23 -3.33
CA MET A 59 3.33 -1.98 -4.06
C MET A 59 3.11 -3.00 -5.17
N PHE A 60 4.14 -3.25 -5.99
CA PHE A 60 4.08 -4.23 -7.07
C PHE A 60 3.80 -5.65 -6.54
N ALA A 61 4.58 -6.10 -5.54
CA ALA A 61 4.43 -7.42 -4.96
C ALA A 61 3.05 -7.62 -4.30
N TRP A 62 2.57 -6.62 -3.55
CA TRP A 62 1.26 -6.71 -2.90
C TRP A 62 0.12 -6.73 -3.92
N TRP A 63 0.15 -5.90 -4.96
CA TRP A 63 -0.88 -5.95 -5.99
C TRP A 63 -0.83 -7.24 -6.81
N ALA A 64 0.34 -7.83 -7.03
CA ALA A 64 0.45 -9.13 -7.66
C ALA A 64 -0.28 -10.22 -6.83
N ASP A 65 -0.10 -10.21 -5.51
CA ASP A 65 -0.82 -11.14 -4.61
C ASP A 65 -2.34 -10.92 -4.67
N VAL A 66 -2.83 -9.68 -4.71
CA VAL A 66 -4.28 -9.39 -4.86
C VAL A 66 -4.84 -9.92 -6.19
N VAL A 67 -4.06 -9.85 -7.26
CA VAL A 67 -4.45 -10.44 -8.56
C VAL A 67 -4.48 -11.96 -8.47
N ASP A 68 -3.49 -12.57 -7.82
CA ASP A 68 -3.40 -14.02 -7.62
C ASP A 68 -4.58 -14.54 -6.76
N GLU A 69 -4.89 -13.89 -5.64
CA GLU A 69 -6.08 -14.15 -4.80
C GLU A 69 -7.38 -14.08 -5.63
N SER A 70 -7.48 -13.11 -6.54
CA SER A 70 -8.62 -13.01 -7.44
C SER A 70 -8.75 -14.20 -8.39
N GLN A 71 -7.63 -14.73 -8.89
CA GLN A 71 -7.60 -15.85 -9.83
C GLN A 71 -7.88 -17.18 -9.14
N HIS A 72 -7.48 -17.32 -7.88
CA HIS A 72 -7.80 -18.47 -7.03
C HIS A 72 -9.27 -18.53 -6.59
N GLY A 73 -10.05 -17.47 -6.86
CA GLY A 73 -11.49 -17.43 -6.60
C GLY A 73 -11.87 -16.86 -5.23
N ASP A 74 -10.93 -16.27 -4.50
CA ASP A 74 -11.18 -15.70 -3.17
C ASP A 74 -12.04 -14.41 -3.24
N HIS A 75 -12.15 -13.80 -4.42
CA HIS A 75 -13.04 -12.69 -4.70
C HIS A 75 -14.49 -13.15 -4.94
N THR A 76 -15.16 -13.59 -3.87
CA THR A 76 -16.61 -13.87 -3.85
C THR A 76 -17.44 -12.60 -4.16
N PRO A 77 -18.74 -12.71 -4.50
CA PRO A 77 -19.56 -11.53 -4.80
C PRO A 77 -19.56 -10.47 -3.70
N VAL A 78 -19.61 -10.87 -2.43
CA VAL A 78 -19.58 -9.94 -1.28
C VAL A 78 -18.23 -9.23 -1.16
N VAL A 79 -17.13 -9.92 -1.42
CA VAL A 79 -15.77 -9.35 -1.40
C VAL A 79 -15.61 -8.32 -2.53
N ARG A 80 -16.09 -8.61 -3.75
CA ARG A 80 -16.04 -7.67 -4.88
C ARG A 80 -16.81 -6.37 -4.60
N ILE A 81 -17.95 -6.46 -3.92
CA ILE A 81 -18.70 -5.27 -3.50
C ILE A 81 -17.87 -4.46 -2.47
N GLY A 82 -17.26 -5.14 -1.49
CA GLY A 82 -16.37 -4.51 -0.52
C GLY A 82 -15.18 -3.78 -1.17
N LEU A 83 -14.51 -4.40 -2.14
CA LEU A 83 -13.41 -3.80 -2.90
C LEU A 83 -13.86 -2.54 -3.65
N ARG A 84 -15.05 -2.57 -4.28
CA ARG A 84 -15.62 -1.37 -4.94
C ARG A 84 -15.88 -0.24 -3.97
N TYR A 85 -16.45 -0.54 -2.79
CA TYR A 85 -16.63 0.48 -1.75
C TYR A 85 -15.29 1.06 -1.29
N GLY A 86 -14.26 0.24 -1.12
CA GLY A 86 -12.91 0.69 -0.77
C GLY A 86 -12.37 1.72 -1.78
N VAL A 87 -12.48 1.43 -3.08
CA VAL A 87 -12.02 2.36 -4.14
C VAL A 87 -12.88 3.63 -4.18
N VAL A 88 -14.20 3.54 -4.02
CA VAL A 88 -15.06 4.72 -3.97
C VAL A 88 -14.72 5.63 -2.77
N LEU A 89 -14.49 5.05 -1.60
CA LEU A 89 -14.06 5.80 -0.40
C LEU A 89 -12.70 6.46 -0.62
N PHE A 90 -11.75 5.76 -1.25
CA PHE A 90 -10.44 6.33 -1.61
C PHE A 90 -10.59 7.53 -2.57
N ILE A 91 -11.40 7.42 -3.63
CA ILE A 91 -11.66 8.53 -4.55
C ILE A 91 -12.30 9.71 -3.80
N MET A 92 -13.24 9.46 -2.89
CA MET A 92 -13.82 10.53 -2.08
C MET A 92 -12.77 11.22 -1.19
N SER A 93 -11.81 10.49 -0.62
CA SER A 93 -10.71 11.12 0.13
C SER A 93 -9.79 11.96 -0.77
N GLU A 94 -9.55 11.56 -2.01
CA GLU A 94 -8.78 12.37 -2.98
C GLU A 94 -9.51 13.67 -3.31
N VAL A 95 -10.84 13.63 -3.50
CA VAL A 95 -11.65 14.85 -3.68
C VAL A 95 -11.49 15.79 -2.48
N MET A 96 -11.57 15.27 -1.25
CA MET A 96 -11.36 16.08 -0.04
C MET A 96 -9.94 16.64 0.07
N PHE A 97 -8.92 15.91 -0.38
CA PHE A 97 -7.56 16.42 -0.45
C PHE A 97 -7.47 17.61 -1.42
N PHE A 98 -8.08 17.53 -2.60
CA PHE A 98 -8.13 18.67 -3.54
C PHE A 98 -8.91 19.87 -2.99
N LEU A 99 -9.98 19.65 -2.24
CA LEU A 99 -10.73 20.74 -1.59
C LEU A 99 -9.87 21.58 -0.63
N ALA A 100 -8.78 21.06 -0.09
CA ALA A 100 -7.88 21.84 0.76
C ALA A 100 -7.10 22.93 -0.01
N TRP A 101 -7.06 22.85 -1.34
CA TRP A 101 -6.28 23.72 -2.22
C TRP A 101 -7.13 24.72 -3.04
N PHE A 102 -8.46 24.55 -3.07
CA PHE A 102 -9.40 25.43 -3.77
C PHE A 102 -10.21 26.27 -2.78
#